data_AF-A0A8I0KZW3-F1
#
_entry.id   AF-A0A8I0KZW3-F1
#
_cell.length_a   1.000
_cell.length_b   1.000
_cell.length_c   1.000
_cell.angle_alpha   90.00
_cell.angle_beta   90.00
_cell.angle_gamma   90.00
#
_symmetry.space_group_name_H-M   'P 1'
#
loop_
_entity.id
_entity.type
_entity.pdbx_description
1 polymer ?
#
loop_
_entity_poly.entity_id
_entity_poly.type
_entity_poly.pdbx_seq_one_letter_code
_entity_poly.pdbx_strand_id
1 'polypeptide(L)'
;MLLLLITAAPQVLAARAPRAEAPVEPAQRPVPTVRNSVDELRQLVDSRQLTELRTTYNGSYGASLLFNTSTLNYYVALFHEKEFWRVIKTDSVDNAEKVYRTFVQQTEELAQVYIDTTRLQAGKRYTENLVAYNAQRLQSLQQEAELQRQQSLQVSASLQEAKQQAVSLSTDLRSTHSELDALNQRIQLLQAQQGNPELSLPTPEAAPVPAPAPSGQSGTP
;
A
#
# COMPACT_ATOMS: atom_id res chain seq x y z
N MET A 1 -73.64 -37.72 73.55
CA MET A 1 -74.09 -38.52 74.71
C MET A 1 -73.28 -39.80 74.73
N LEU A 2 -72.42 -39.95 75.75
CA LEU A 2 -71.78 -41.20 76.21
C LEU A 2 -70.80 -41.91 75.23
N LEU A 3 -69.64 -42.44 75.62
CA LEU A 3 -69.05 -42.67 76.94
C LEU A 3 -67.54 -43.05 76.79
N LEU A 4 -66.78 -42.64 77.79
CA LEU A 4 -65.64 -43.30 78.44
C LEU A 4 -64.21 -43.25 77.88
N LEU A 5 -63.41 -42.56 78.70
CA LEU A 5 -61.98 -42.64 78.96
C LEU A 5 -61.52 -44.03 79.49
N ILE A 6 -60.17 -44.20 79.49
CA ILE A 6 -59.30 -44.72 80.58
C ILE A 6 -58.36 -45.89 80.17
N THR A 7 -57.08 -45.49 80.02
CA THR A 7 -55.79 -46.10 80.46
C THR A 7 -55.43 -47.56 80.16
N ALA A 8 -54.20 -47.76 79.67
CA ALA A 8 -53.12 -48.47 80.40
C ALA A 8 -51.85 -48.59 79.53
N ALA A 9 -50.69 -48.26 80.11
CA ALA A 9 -49.38 -48.76 79.69
C ALA A 9 -49.05 -49.99 80.57
N PRO A 10 -48.29 -51.00 80.11
CA PRO A 10 -46.83 -50.85 80.04
C PRO A 10 -46.12 -51.60 78.89
N GLN A 11 -44.87 -51.18 78.68
CA GLN A 11 -43.76 -51.84 77.96
C GLN A 11 -43.32 -53.11 78.75
N VAL A 12 -42.58 -54.14 78.31
CA VAL A 12 -41.65 -54.44 77.21
C VAL A 12 -41.62 -55.98 77.11
N LEU A 13 -41.48 -56.60 75.92
CA LEU A 13 -40.72 -57.86 75.82
C LEU A 13 -40.07 -58.04 74.44
N ALA A 14 -38.75 -58.17 74.48
CA ALA A 14 -37.77 -58.63 73.49
C ALA A 14 -38.29 -59.11 72.11
N ALA A 15 -37.93 -58.36 71.07
CA ALA A 15 -37.93 -58.85 69.69
C ALA A 15 -36.48 -59.10 69.23
N ARG A 16 -36.23 -60.35 68.83
CA ARG A 16 -35.00 -60.83 68.20
C ARG A 16 -34.89 -60.22 66.79
N ALA A 17 -33.82 -59.49 66.53
CA ALA A 17 -33.54 -58.86 65.24
C ALA A 17 -33.24 -59.90 64.15
N PRO A 18 -33.78 -59.77 62.92
CA PRO A 18 -33.17 -60.32 61.73
C PRO A 18 -32.04 -59.40 61.25
N ARG A 19 -30.99 -60.04 60.73
CA ARG A 19 -29.76 -59.44 60.21
C ARG A 19 -30.07 -58.50 59.04
N ALA A 20 -29.74 -57.22 59.19
CA ALA A 20 -29.81 -56.24 58.12
C ALA A 20 -28.72 -56.53 57.08
N GLU A 21 -29.15 -56.66 55.84
CA GLU A 21 -28.33 -56.71 54.64
C GLU A 21 -27.71 -55.33 54.42
N ALA A 22 -26.39 -55.27 54.29
CA ALA A 22 -25.65 -54.03 54.12
C ALA A 22 -26.00 -53.37 52.77
N PRO A 23 -26.19 -52.03 52.70
CA PRO A 23 -26.33 -51.34 51.43
C PRO A 23 -25.03 -51.47 50.64
N VAL A 24 -25.14 -52.00 49.41
CA VAL A 24 -24.04 -51.98 48.44
C VAL A 24 -23.90 -50.54 47.94
N GLU A 25 -22.88 -49.85 48.45
CA GLU A 25 -22.53 -48.51 48.01
C GLU A 25 -22.08 -48.56 46.53
N PRO A 26 -22.66 -47.74 45.63
CA PRO A 26 -22.22 -47.70 44.25
C PRO A 26 -20.78 -47.18 44.19
N ALA A 27 -19.88 -47.96 43.60
CA ALA A 27 -18.50 -47.58 43.35
C ALA A 27 -18.45 -46.19 42.69
N GLN A 28 -17.96 -45.20 43.44
CA GLN A 28 -17.78 -43.84 42.95
C GLN A 28 -16.70 -43.87 41.86
N ARG A 29 -17.11 -43.61 40.61
CA ARG A 29 -16.17 -43.37 39.51
C ARG A 29 -15.28 -42.18 39.88
N PRO A 30 -13.93 -42.26 39.78
CA PRO A 30 -13.07 -41.13 40.10
C PRO A 30 -13.43 -39.94 39.21
N VAL A 31 -13.80 -38.83 39.83
CA VAL A 31 -14.05 -37.57 39.13
C VAL A 31 -12.68 -37.05 38.65
N PRO A 32 -12.48 -36.75 37.36
CA PRO A 32 -11.16 -36.42 36.84
C PRO A 32 -10.66 -35.11 37.46
N THR A 33 -9.58 -35.19 38.24
CA THR A 33 -8.91 -34.04 38.86
C THR A 33 -8.05 -33.31 37.83
N VAL A 34 -8.69 -32.54 36.94
CA VAL A 34 -8.07 -31.91 35.76
C VAL A 34 -6.80 -31.10 36.08
N ARG A 35 -6.76 -30.42 37.25
CA ARG A 35 -5.63 -29.59 37.65
C ARG A 35 -4.41 -30.40 38.08
N ASN A 36 -4.62 -31.51 38.78
CA ASN A 36 -3.52 -32.38 39.26
C ASN A 36 -2.86 -33.13 38.10
N SER A 37 -3.66 -33.52 37.09
CA SER A 37 -3.15 -34.22 35.90
C SER A 37 -2.22 -33.36 35.03
N VAL A 38 -2.37 -32.03 35.05
CA VAL A 38 -1.50 -31.12 34.28
C VAL A 38 -0.10 -31.04 34.91
N ASP A 39 -0.03 -30.87 36.22
CA ASP A 39 1.25 -30.78 36.93
C ASP A 39 1.98 -32.13 36.94
N GLU A 40 1.24 -33.24 37.11
CA GLU A 40 1.77 -34.60 36.92
C GLU A 40 2.34 -34.77 35.51
N LEU A 41 1.59 -34.34 34.48
CA LEU A 41 2.07 -34.45 33.10
C LEU A 41 3.36 -33.64 32.88
N ARG A 42 3.43 -32.40 33.38
CA ARG A 42 4.65 -31.57 33.27
C ARG A 42 5.86 -32.27 33.87
N GLN A 43 5.74 -32.81 35.08
CA GLN A 43 6.82 -33.56 35.73
C GLN A 43 7.25 -34.78 34.92
N LEU A 44 6.29 -35.52 34.36
CA LEU A 44 6.56 -36.69 33.52
C LEU A 44 7.23 -36.34 32.19
N VAL A 45 6.87 -35.20 31.58
CA VAL A 45 7.54 -34.65 30.39
C VAL A 45 8.98 -34.25 30.73
N ASP A 46 9.19 -33.49 31.81
CA ASP A 46 10.52 -33.01 32.23
C ASP A 46 11.48 -34.16 32.56
N SER A 47 10.96 -35.19 33.21
CA SER A 47 11.70 -36.42 33.53
C SER A 47 11.79 -37.41 32.37
N ARG A 48 11.26 -37.06 31.19
CA ARG A 48 11.27 -37.89 29.96
C ARG A 48 10.70 -39.30 30.16
N GLN A 49 9.67 -39.42 30.99
CA GLN A 49 9.01 -40.69 31.31
C GLN A 49 7.82 -41.02 30.39
N LEU A 50 7.64 -40.24 29.33
CA LEU A 50 6.53 -40.38 28.39
C LEU A 50 7.04 -40.68 26.99
N THR A 51 6.37 -41.62 26.34
CA THR A 51 6.50 -41.87 24.91
C THR A 51 5.38 -41.15 24.20
N GLU A 52 5.72 -40.29 23.25
CA GLU A 52 4.72 -39.66 22.38
C GLU A 52 4.23 -40.68 21.36
N LEU A 53 2.94 -40.98 21.39
CA LEU A 53 2.31 -41.86 20.41
C LEU A 53 1.86 -41.05 19.20
N ARG A 54 1.21 -39.91 19.43
CA ARG A 54 0.64 -39.05 18.39
C ARG A 54 0.57 -37.60 18.89
N THR A 55 0.83 -36.65 18.00
CA THR A 55 0.54 -35.24 18.23
C THR A 55 0.00 -34.59 16.96
N THR A 56 -1.02 -33.75 17.12
CA THR A 56 -1.57 -32.92 16.05
C THR A 56 -1.43 -31.45 16.44
N TYR A 57 -1.02 -30.62 15.48
CA TYR A 57 -0.95 -29.16 15.60
C TYR A 57 -1.91 -28.49 14.63
N ASN A 58 -2.67 -27.52 15.15
CA ASN A 58 -3.57 -26.65 14.40
C ASN A 58 -3.25 -25.20 14.78
N GLY A 59 -2.40 -24.54 13.98
CA GLY A 59 -1.85 -23.24 14.35
C GLY A 59 -1.05 -23.33 15.67
N SER A 60 -1.36 -22.45 16.63
CA SER A 60 -0.76 -22.47 17.97
C SER A 60 -1.39 -23.48 18.93
N TYR A 61 -2.50 -24.14 18.54
CA TYR A 61 -3.18 -25.14 19.34
C TYR A 61 -2.72 -26.54 18.97
N GLY A 62 -2.76 -27.47 19.92
CA GLY A 62 -2.47 -28.87 19.63
C GLY A 62 -3.01 -29.85 20.65
N ALA A 63 -2.99 -31.12 20.24
CA ALA A 63 -3.39 -32.25 21.06
C ALA A 63 -2.34 -33.34 20.97
N SER A 64 -1.98 -33.94 22.11
CA SER A 64 -1.01 -35.04 22.19
C SER A 64 -1.61 -36.25 22.90
N LEU A 65 -1.30 -37.44 22.39
CA LEU A 65 -1.51 -38.73 23.04
C LEU A 65 -0.14 -39.27 23.45
N LEU A 66 0.06 -39.39 24.75
CA LEU A 66 1.32 -39.76 25.39
C LEU A 66 1.10 -41.04 26.20
N PHE A 67 2.13 -41.87 26.33
CA PHE A 67 2.07 -43.13 27.05
C PHE A 67 3.23 -43.26 28.03
N ASN A 68 2.91 -43.57 29.29
CA ASN A 68 3.90 -43.88 30.30
C ASN A 68 4.11 -45.40 30.37
N THR A 69 5.26 -45.88 29.91
CA THR A 69 5.56 -47.33 29.85
C THR A 69 5.74 -47.97 31.23
N SER A 70 6.08 -47.20 32.25
CA SER A 70 6.29 -47.70 33.62
C SER A 70 4.99 -47.95 34.36
N THR A 71 3.98 -47.12 34.10
CA THR A 71 2.66 -47.19 34.77
C THR A 71 1.54 -47.67 33.87
N LEU A 72 1.82 -47.88 32.58
CA LEU A 72 0.86 -48.26 31.54
C LEU A 72 -0.35 -47.31 31.43
N ASN A 73 -0.15 -46.03 31.78
CA ASN A 73 -1.17 -44.98 31.66
C ASN A 73 -0.96 -44.15 30.39
N TYR A 74 -2.07 -43.80 29.76
CA TYR A 74 -2.16 -42.81 28.70
C TYR A 74 -2.44 -41.43 29.28
N TYR A 75 -1.83 -40.42 28.68
CA TYR A 75 -2.09 -39.02 28.95
C TYR A 75 -2.48 -38.35 27.65
N VAL A 76 -3.69 -37.79 27.62
CA VAL A 76 -4.19 -37.02 26.49
C VAL A 76 -4.20 -35.56 26.87
N ALA A 77 -3.47 -34.74 26.14
CA ALA A 77 -3.27 -33.34 26.46
C ALA A 77 -3.82 -32.43 25.36
N LEU A 78 -4.51 -31.37 25.76
CA LEU A 78 -4.85 -30.20 24.94
C LEU A 78 -3.96 -29.04 25.38
N PHE A 79 -3.28 -28.39 24.43
CA PHE A 79 -2.33 -27.33 24.73
C PHE A 79 -2.39 -26.17 23.71
N HIS A 80 -1.86 -25.03 24.14
CA HIS A 80 -1.64 -23.84 23.32
C HIS A 80 -0.22 -23.30 23.57
N GLU A 81 0.58 -23.12 22.51
CA GLU A 81 1.96 -22.60 22.61
C GLU A 81 2.84 -23.32 23.66
N LYS A 82 2.61 -24.63 23.83
CA LYS A 82 3.25 -25.54 24.82
C LYS A 82 2.69 -25.49 26.24
N GLU A 83 1.70 -24.65 26.52
CA GLU A 83 0.99 -24.67 27.80
C GLU A 83 -0.16 -25.67 27.76
N PHE A 84 -0.09 -26.68 28.64
CA PHE A 84 -1.17 -27.65 28.80
C PHE A 84 -2.37 -27.01 29.50
N TRP A 85 -3.50 -26.98 28.81
CA TRP A 85 -4.76 -26.44 29.34
C TRP A 85 -5.61 -27.53 29.97
N ARG A 86 -5.58 -28.73 29.39
CA ARG A 86 -6.36 -29.86 29.87
C ARG A 86 -5.60 -31.16 29.64
N VAL A 87 -5.55 -32.01 30.65
CA VAL A 87 -4.95 -33.33 30.57
C VAL A 87 -5.91 -34.36 31.14
N ILE A 88 -6.09 -35.45 30.39
CA ILE A 88 -6.87 -36.62 30.82
C ILE A 88 -5.92 -37.80 30.91
N LYS A 89 -5.87 -38.41 32.10
CA LYS A 89 -5.14 -39.64 32.37
C LYS A 89 -6.11 -40.82 32.30
N THR A 90 -5.71 -41.91 31.66
CA THR A 90 -6.52 -43.14 31.59
C THR A 90 -5.62 -44.33 31.30
N ASP A 91 -5.98 -45.49 31.83
CA ASP A 91 -5.37 -46.80 31.51
C ASP A 91 -6.02 -47.49 30.30
N SER A 92 -7.18 -46.99 29.85
CA SER A 92 -7.92 -47.52 28.70
C SER A 92 -7.45 -46.89 27.39
N VAL A 93 -6.95 -47.72 26.47
CA VAL A 93 -6.55 -47.31 25.12
C VAL A 93 -7.72 -46.71 24.32
N ASP A 94 -8.91 -47.33 24.39
CA ASP A 94 -10.10 -46.86 23.67
C ASP A 94 -10.54 -45.47 24.14
N ASN A 95 -10.50 -45.24 25.45
CA ASN A 95 -10.82 -43.95 26.04
C ASN A 95 -9.77 -42.90 25.66
N ALA A 96 -8.48 -43.24 25.70
CA ALA A 96 -7.40 -42.33 25.32
C ALA A 96 -7.53 -41.87 23.86
N GLU A 97 -7.75 -42.81 22.94
CA GLU A 97 -7.95 -42.55 21.52
C GLU A 97 -9.21 -41.72 21.26
N LYS A 98 -10.30 -41.98 21.99
CA LYS A 98 -11.54 -41.19 21.88
C LYS A 98 -11.32 -39.74 22.34
N VAL A 99 -10.72 -39.54 23.51
CA VAL A 99 -10.44 -38.21 24.05
C VAL A 99 -9.47 -37.46 23.13
N TYR A 100 -8.46 -38.15 22.58
CA TYR A 100 -7.52 -37.56 21.64
C TYR A 100 -8.24 -36.99 20.42
N ARG A 101 -9.11 -37.78 19.76
CA ARG A 101 -9.90 -37.29 18.61
C ARG A 101 -10.78 -36.11 18.97
N THR A 102 -11.40 -36.11 20.15
CA THR A 102 -12.19 -34.97 20.63
C THR A 102 -11.33 -33.72 20.83
N PHE A 103 -10.13 -33.86 21.39
CA PHE A 103 -9.20 -32.73 21.54
C PHE A 103 -8.70 -32.23 20.19
N VAL A 104 -8.42 -33.11 19.22
CA VAL A 104 -8.08 -32.71 17.85
C VAL A 104 -9.19 -31.84 17.26
N GLN A 105 -10.45 -32.29 17.29
CA GLN A 105 -11.59 -31.49 16.82
C GLN A 105 -11.70 -30.13 17.52
N GLN A 106 -11.51 -30.10 18.84
CA GLN A 106 -11.51 -28.83 19.58
C GLN A 106 -10.38 -27.90 19.13
N THR A 107 -9.18 -28.43 18.87
CA THR A 107 -8.06 -27.61 18.37
C THR A 107 -8.32 -27.06 16.98
N GLU A 108 -9.02 -27.78 16.11
CA GLU A 108 -9.41 -27.30 14.78
C GLU A 108 -10.35 -26.08 14.89
N GLU A 109 -11.38 -26.18 15.74
CA GLU A 109 -12.32 -25.08 15.99
C GLU A 109 -11.62 -23.84 16.58
N LEU A 110 -10.78 -24.04 17.60
CA LEU A 110 -10.02 -22.96 18.24
C LEU A 110 -9.03 -22.29 17.27
N ALA A 111 -8.37 -23.10 16.44
CA ALA A 111 -7.40 -22.60 15.46
C ALA A 111 -8.07 -21.84 14.31
N GLN A 112 -9.30 -22.21 13.93
CA GLN A 112 -9.99 -21.58 12.80
C GLN A 112 -10.11 -20.07 12.97
N VAL A 113 -10.48 -19.60 14.18
CA VAL A 113 -10.56 -18.17 14.50
C VAL A 113 -9.20 -17.47 14.34
N TYR A 114 -8.13 -18.10 14.84
CA TYR A 114 -6.78 -17.57 14.73
C TYR A 114 -6.30 -17.51 13.26
N ILE A 115 -6.56 -18.56 12.50
CA ILE A 115 -6.20 -18.68 11.08
C ILE A 115 -6.92 -17.59 10.28
N ASP A 116 -8.22 -17.41 10.50
CA ASP A 116 -9.02 -16.42 9.78
C ASP A 116 -8.58 -14.99 10.14
N THR A 117 -8.32 -14.73 11.43
CA THR A 117 -7.78 -13.44 11.88
C THR A 117 -6.43 -13.15 11.23
N THR A 118 -5.54 -14.15 11.17
CA THR A 118 -4.21 -14.00 10.56
C THR A 118 -4.32 -13.67 9.07
N ARG A 119 -5.19 -14.37 8.34
CA ARG A 119 -5.45 -14.12 6.91
C ARG A 119 -6.03 -12.73 6.68
N LEU A 120 -7.01 -12.31 7.49
CA LEU A 120 -7.63 -10.98 7.39
C LEU A 120 -6.61 -9.87 7.69
N GLN A 121 -5.78 -10.02 8.72
CA GLN A 121 -4.73 -9.05 9.02
C GLN A 121 -3.69 -8.94 7.90
N ALA A 122 -3.31 -10.07 7.28
CA ALA A 122 -2.43 -10.06 6.12
C ALA A 122 -3.07 -9.35 4.92
N GLY A 123 -4.34 -9.63 4.62
CA GLY A 123 -5.10 -8.97 3.56
C GLY A 123 -5.25 -7.46 3.77
N LYS A 124 -5.50 -7.04 5.02
CA LYS A 124 -5.54 -5.61 5.41
C LYS A 124 -4.20 -4.93 5.12
N ARG A 125 -3.08 -5.48 5.61
CA ARG A 125 -1.75 -4.92 5.38
C ARG A 125 -1.40 -4.84 3.89
N TYR A 126 -1.73 -5.88 3.13
CA TYR A 126 -1.51 -5.90 1.68
C TYR A 126 -2.28 -4.76 0.99
N THR A 127 -3.54 -4.54 1.37
CA THR A 127 -4.39 -3.50 0.79
C THR A 127 -3.92 -2.10 1.20
N GLU A 128 -3.53 -1.91 2.47
CA GLU A 128 -2.94 -0.66 2.96
C GLU A 128 -1.68 -0.28 2.17
N ASN A 129 -0.81 -1.25 1.89
CA ASN A 129 0.38 -1.02 1.07
C ASN A 129 0.02 -0.64 -0.37
N LEU A 130 -0.99 -1.29 -0.96
CA LEU A 130 -1.45 -0.98 -2.32
C LEU A 130 -2.04 0.43 -2.39
N VAL A 131 -2.81 0.84 -1.38
CA VAL A 131 -3.35 2.21 -1.28
C VAL A 131 -2.21 3.22 -1.18
N ALA A 132 -1.24 2.99 -0.29
CA ALA A 132 -0.08 3.87 -0.13
C ALA A 132 0.71 4.04 -1.44
N TYR A 133 0.96 2.93 -2.14
CA TYR A 133 1.63 2.94 -3.44
C TYR A 133 0.86 3.74 -4.50
N ASN A 134 -0.46 3.54 -4.59
CA ASN A 134 -1.28 4.27 -5.56
C ASN A 134 -1.42 5.75 -5.21
N ALA A 135 -1.46 6.11 -3.93
CA ALA A 135 -1.47 7.50 -3.48
C ALA A 135 -0.18 8.23 -3.89
N GLN A 136 0.99 7.59 -3.70
CA GLN A 136 2.28 8.13 -4.15
C GLN A 136 2.33 8.30 -5.67
N ARG A 137 1.83 7.30 -6.41
CA ARG A 137 1.73 7.38 -7.87
C ARG A 137 0.82 8.52 -8.32
N LEU A 138 -0.33 8.69 -7.69
CA LEU A 138 -1.26 9.78 -7.98
C LEU A 138 -0.61 11.15 -7.73
N GLN A 139 0.07 11.32 -6.59
CA GLN A 139 0.77 12.56 -6.27
C GLN A 139 1.84 12.90 -7.32
N SER A 140 2.61 11.90 -7.75
CA SER A 140 3.64 12.08 -8.79
C SER A 140 3.02 12.49 -10.13
N LEU A 141 1.92 11.85 -10.53
CA LEU A 141 1.20 12.21 -11.77
C LEU A 141 0.60 13.62 -11.70
N GLN A 142 0.09 14.04 -10.55
CA GLN A 142 -0.43 15.40 -10.36
C GLN A 142 0.68 16.45 -10.48
N GLN A 143 1.86 16.19 -9.90
CA GLN A 143 3.02 17.08 -10.01
C GLN A 143 3.50 17.22 -11.45
N GLU A 144 3.60 16.10 -12.17
CA GLU A 144 3.97 16.07 -13.59
C GLU A 144 2.96 16.85 -14.44
N ALA A 145 1.66 16.63 -14.22
CA ALA A 145 0.61 17.34 -14.95
C ALA A 145 0.66 18.87 -14.72
N GLU A 146 0.93 19.30 -13.48
CA GLU A 146 1.08 20.72 -13.17
C GLU A 146 2.35 21.33 -13.81
N LEU A 147 3.46 20.60 -13.80
CA LEU A 147 4.69 21.02 -14.49
C LEU A 147 4.44 21.19 -16.00
N GLN A 148 3.79 20.22 -16.64
CA GLN A 148 3.44 20.29 -18.06
C GLN A 148 2.53 21.49 -18.37
N ARG A 149 1.54 21.76 -17.50
CA ARG A 149 0.67 22.93 -17.64
C ARG A 149 1.45 24.23 -17.58
N GLN A 150 2.38 24.35 -16.62
CA GLN A 150 3.23 25.54 -16.49
C GLN A 150 4.15 25.73 -17.68
N GLN A 151 4.79 24.66 -18.17
CA GLN A 151 5.61 24.71 -19.38
C GLN A 151 4.81 25.15 -20.60
N SER A 152 3.61 24.60 -20.80
CA SER A 152 2.72 25.00 -21.90
C SER A 152 2.38 26.49 -21.84
N LEU A 153 2.06 27.02 -20.65
CA LEU A 153 1.80 28.45 -20.46
C LEU A 153 3.04 29.29 -20.81
N GLN A 154 4.24 28.90 -20.35
CA GLN A 154 5.48 29.61 -20.66
C GLN A 154 5.77 29.63 -22.16
N VAL A 155 5.65 28.48 -22.84
CA VAL A 155 5.84 28.39 -24.29
C VAL A 155 4.83 29.27 -25.03
N SER A 156 3.55 29.24 -24.61
CA SER A 156 2.52 30.08 -25.22
C SER A 156 2.81 31.57 -25.05
N ALA A 157 3.30 31.99 -23.89
CA ALA A 157 3.67 33.37 -23.61
C ALA A 157 4.88 33.80 -24.45
N SER A 158 5.92 32.97 -24.52
CA SER A 158 7.11 33.22 -25.34
C SER A 158 6.78 33.31 -26.83
N LEU A 159 5.91 32.43 -27.35
CA LEU A 159 5.44 32.52 -28.73
C LEU A 159 4.67 33.81 -28.99
N GLN A 160 3.85 34.25 -28.05
CA GLN A 160 3.09 35.49 -28.18
C GLN A 160 4.01 36.72 -28.14
N GLU A 161 5.07 36.70 -27.35
CA GLU A 161 6.10 37.73 -27.32
C GLU A 161 6.91 37.75 -28.62
N ALA A 162 7.39 36.60 -29.09
CA ALA A 162 8.14 36.49 -30.34
C ALA A 162 7.32 36.98 -31.55
N LYS A 163 6.01 36.71 -31.57
CA LYS A 163 5.11 37.26 -32.60
C LYS A 163 5.03 38.79 -32.55
N GLN A 164 4.95 39.39 -31.36
CA GLN A 164 4.93 40.84 -31.21
C GLN A 164 6.24 41.47 -31.68
N GLN A 165 7.39 40.88 -31.31
CA GLN A 165 8.71 41.32 -31.77
C GLN A 165 8.85 41.20 -33.30
N ALA A 166 8.34 40.13 -33.90
CA ALA A 166 8.35 39.99 -35.35
C ALA A 166 7.51 41.08 -36.06
N VAL A 167 6.36 41.44 -35.49
CA VAL A 167 5.51 42.53 -36.01
C VAL A 167 6.19 43.89 -35.88
N SER A 168 6.83 44.18 -34.74
CA SER A 168 7.56 45.45 -34.56
C SER A 168 8.72 45.55 -35.53
N LEU A 169 9.55 44.50 -35.65
CA LEU A 169 10.70 44.48 -36.56
C LEU A 169 10.28 44.65 -38.03
N SER A 170 9.17 44.01 -38.45
CA SER A 170 8.60 44.19 -39.79
C SER A 170 8.15 45.63 -40.05
N THR A 171 7.60 46.28 -39.02
CA THR A 171 7.19 47.69 -39.09
C THR A 171 8.40 48.61 -39.18
N ASP A 172 9.43 48.38 -38.35
CA ASP A 172 10.69 49.13 -38.35
C ASP A 172 11.40 49.02 -39.70
N LEU A 173 11.54 47.81 -40.24
CA LEU A 173 12.14 47.59 -41.57
C LEU A 173 11.41 48.35 -42.67
N ARG A 174 10.07 48.39 -42.64
CA ARG A 174 9.28 49.16 -43.60
C ARG A 174 9.51 50.67 -43.46
N SER A 175 9.62 51.18 -42.23
CA SER A 175 9.94 52.59 -41.97
C SER A 175 11.33 52.95 -42.50
N THR A 176 12.36 52.18 -42.15
CA THR A 176 13.73 52.41 -42.61
C THR A 176 13.85 52.35 -44.12
N HIS A 177 13.14 51.43 -44.78
CA HIS A 177 13.12 51.37 -46.24
C HIS A 177 12.51 52.64 -46.85
N SER A 178 11.40 53.12 -46.30
CA SER A 178 10.75 54.36 -46.77
C SER A 178 11.63 55.61 -46.57
N GLU A 179 12.39 55.67 -45.47
CA GLU A 179 13.36 56.73 -45.21
C GLU A 179 14.51 56.71 -46.22
N LEU A 180 15.02 55.52 -46.53
CA LEU A 180 16.09 55.30 -47.49
C LEU A 180 15.64 55.71 -48.92
N ASP A 181 14.41 55.36 -49.31
CA ASP A 181 13.83 55.78 -50.58
C ASP A 181 13.69 57.31 -50.67
N ALA A 182 13.19 57.96 -49.61
CA ALA A 182 13.06 59.41 -49.56
C ALA A 182 14.43 60.12 -49.64
N LEU A 183 15.45 59.58 -48.97
CA LEU A 183 16.82 60.10 -49.02
C LEU A 183 17.40 59.97 -50.44
N ASN A 184 17.22 58.81 -51.08
CA ASN A 184 17.68 58.58 -52.45
C ASN A 184 17.03 59.54 -53.45
N GLN A 185 15.71 59.77 -53.35
CA GLN A 185 15.01 60.76 -54.19
C GLN A 185 15.58 62.17 -54.01
N ARG A 186 15.90 62.56 -52.77
CA ARG A 186 16.48 63.87 -52.48
C ARG A 186 17.89 64.01 -53.04
N ILE A 187 18.71 62.96 -52.96
CA ILE A 187 20.03 62.91 -53.60
C ILE A 187 19.89 63.10 -55.12
N GLN A 188 18.96 62.40 -55.77
CA GLN A 188 18.72 62.53 -57.21
C GLN A 188 18.29 63.95 -57.60
N LEU A 189 17.40 64.59 -56.83
CA LEU A 189 16.98 65.97 -57.06
C LEU A 189 18.15 66.96 -56.94
N LEU A 190 19.02 66.79 -55.94
CA LEU A 190 20.21 67.62 -55.77
C LEU A 190 21.22 67.42 -56.91
N GLN A 191 21.43 66.17 -57.35
CA GLN A 191 22.28 65.88 -58.50
C GLN A 191 21.73 66.50 -59.80
N ALA A 192 20.41 66.45 -60.02
CA ALA A 192 19.78 67.09 -61.16
C ALA A 192 19.91 68.62 -61.13
N GLN A 193 19.87 69.26 -59.95
CA GLN A 193 20.11 70.69 -59.80
C GLN A 193 21.57 71.08 -60.11
N GLN A 194 22.53 70.26 -59.71
CA GLN A 194 23.96 70.48 -60.01
C GLN A 194 24.30 70.23 -61.49
N GLY A 195 23.56 69.34 -62.16
CA GLY A 195 23.70 69.05 -63.58
C GLY A 195 22.99 70.02 -64.53
N ASN A 196 22.29 71.05 -64.02
CA ASN A 196 21.67 72.08 -64.84
C ASN A 196 22.72 73.10 -65.34
N PRO A 197 22.96 73.23 -66.65
CA PRO A 197 23.99 74.12 -67.22
C PRO A 197 23.68 75.62 -67.14
N GLU A 198 22.50 76.02 -66.66
CA GLU A 198 22.04 77.42 -66.57
C GLU A 198 22.67 78.23 -65.41
N LEU A 199 23.55 77.65 -64.59
CA LEU A 199 24.33 78.37 -63.58
C LEU A 199 25.74 78.77 -64.07
N SER A 200 26.06 78.56 -65.35
CA SER A 200 27.23 79.20 -65.98
C SER A 200 26.87 80.62 -66.40
N LEU A 201 27.34 81.59 -65.63
CA LEU A 201 27.16 83.04 -65.80
C LEU A 201 27.42 83.53 -67.24
N PRO A 202 26.70 84.58 -67.71
CA PRO A 202 26.88 85.14 -69.05
C PRO A 202 28.20 85.91 -69.14
N THR A 203 28.99 85.66 -70.19
CA THR A 203 30.18 86.45 -70.52
C THR A 203 29.83 87.47 -71.62
N PRO A 204 30.16 88.77 -71.46
CA PRO A 204 29.75 89.83 -72.37
C PRO A 204 30.58 89.91 -73.66
N GLU A 205 29.91 90.46 -74.67
CA GLU A 205 30.30 90.79 -76.03
C GLU A 205 31.60 91.61 -76.18
N ALA A 206 32.43 91.26 -77.17
CA ALA A 206 33.39 92.16 -77.83
C ALA A 206 33.70 91.69 -79.27
N ALA A 207 33.49 92.59 -80.23
CA ALA A 207 33.90 92.53 -81.65
C ALA A 207 35.36 93.05 -81.83
N PRO A 208 35.89 93.30 -83.05
CA PRO A 208 36.28 92.36 -84.13
C PRO A 208 37.72 92.58 -84.73
N VAL A 209 38.11 91.71 -85.70
CA VAL A 209 39.16 91.76 -86.79
C VAL A 209 40.67 91.88 -86.44
N PRO A 210 41.66 91.53 -87.34
CA PRO A 210 41.59 91.04 -88.74
C PRO A 210 42.54 89.87 -89.14
N ALA A 211 42.35 89.38 -90.38
CA ALA A 211 43.17 88.39 -91.12
C ALA A 211 44.54 88.97 -91.58
N PRO A 212 45.53 88.17 -92.04
CA PRO A 212 45.46 87.50 -93.36
C PRO A 212 46.11 86.08 -93.47
N ALA A 213 45.86 85.47 -94.64
CA ALA A 213 46.31 84.19 -95.22
C ALA A 213 47.85 84.13 -95.50
N PRO A 214 48.44 83.15 -96.24
CA PRO A 214 47.86 82.00 -96.97
C PRO A 214 48.69 80.67 -96.98
N SER A 215 48.16 79.69 -97.73
CA SER A 215 48.87 78.69 -98.57
C SER A 215 49.15 77.29 -97.99
N GLY A 216 48.80 76.26 -98.78
CA GLY A 216 49.28 74.88 -98.60
C GLY A 216 48.19 73.82 -98.80
N GLN A 217 47.61 73.68 -99.99
CA GLN A 217 47.99 72.69 -101.02
C GLN A 217 47.56 71.24 -100.71
N SER A 218 46.70 70.70 -101.60
CA SER A 218 46.63 69.30 -102.12
C SER A 218 46.46 68.13 -101.13
N GLY A 219 45.68 67.09 -101.38
CA GLY A 219 44.95 66.68 -102.57
C GLY A 219 44.20 65.37 -102.29
N THR A 220 43.21 65.17 -103.14
CA THR A 220 42.29 64.05 -103.43
C THR A 220 42.95 62.66 -103.61
N PRO A 221 42.20 61.55 -103.82
CA PRO A 221 40.76 61.41 -104.13
C PRO A 221 39.89 60.65 -103.13
#